data_AF-A0A8H8CMS2-F1
#
_entry.id   AF-A0A8H8CMS2-F1
#
_cell.length_a   1.000
_cell.length_b   1.000
_cell.length_c   1.000
_cell.angle_alpha   90.00
_cell.angle_beta   90.00
_cell.angle_gamma   90.00
#
_symmetry.space_group_name_H-M   'P 1'
#
loop_
_entity.id
_entity.type
_entity.pdbx_description
1 polymer ?
#
loop_
_entity_poly.entity_id
_entity_poly.type
_entity_poly.pdbx_seq_one_letter_code
_entity_poly.pdbx_strand_id
1 'polypeptide(L)'
;MSATRAHAAPDWLVHISFYFTSPYARSALGQKASLRPVCQEFIEALERCHANGWTKFIGACNQNKDDLNHCLRTERLTRTKMNREKAKLRRDKTDQALQEFRAL
;
A
#
# COMPACT_ATOMS: atom_id res chain seq x y z
N MET A 1 -36.18 33.27 28.88
CA MET A 1 -35.89 32.30 27.81
C MET A 1 -34.42 31.93 27.93
N SER A 2 -34.12 30.89 28.72
CA SER A 2 -32.75 30.50 29.05
C SER A 2 -32.20 29.58 27.97
N ALA A 3 -31.14 30.01 27.30
CA ALA A 3 -30.38 29.17 26.37
C ALA A 3 -29.59 28.14 27.18
N THR A 4 -29.97 26.87 27.10
CA THR A 4 -29.19 25.76 27.64
C THR A 4 -27.93 25.59 26.79
N ARG A 5 -26.76 25.73 27.43
CA ARG A 5 -25.46 25.39 26.83
C ARG A 5 -25.46 23.91 26.46
N ALA A 6 -25.34 23.60 25.17
CA ALA A 6 -25.08 22.25 24.71
C ALA A 6 -23.75 21.76 25.29
N HIS A 7 -23.77 20.62 25.98
CA HIS A 7 -22.57 19.93 26.40
C HIS A 7 -21.79 19.49 25.15
N ALA A 8 -20.54 19.94 25.03
CA ALA A 8 -19.61 19.45 24.02
C ALA A 8 -19.44 17.94 24.19
N ALA A 9 -19.64 17.18 23.11
CA ALA A 9 -19.41 15.75 23.12
C ALA A 9 -17.92 15.46 23.44
N PRO A 10 -17.61 14.46 24.28
CA PRO A 10 -16.23 14.12 24.61
C PRO A 10 -15.44 13.66 23.38
N ASP A 11 -14.17 14.04 23.29
CA ASP A 11 -13.26 13.87 22.12
C ASP A 11 -13.23 12.45 21.51
N TRP A 12 -13.51 11.40 22.29
CA TRP A 12 -13.56 10.03 21.80
C TRP A 12 -14.74 9.74 20.86
N LEU A 13 -15.86 10.48 20.99
CA LEU A 13 -17.03 10.35 20.10
C LEU A 13 -16.75 10.90 18.70
N VAL A 14 -15.88 11.91 18.58
CA VAL A 14 -15.45 12.46 17.29
C VAL A 14 -14.59 11.43 16.53
N HIS A 15 -13.73 10.70 17.24
CA HIS A 15 -12.92 9.62 16.66
C HIS A 15 -13.75 8.41 16.19
N ILE A 16 -14.75 7.97 16.96
CA ILE A 16 -15.61 6.83 16.58
C ILE A 16 -16.47 7.17 15.36
N SER A 17 -17.02 8.38 15.31
CA SER A 17 -17.83 8.83 14.17
C SER A 17 -16.98 8.92 12.89
N PHE A 18 -15.71 9.32 12.99
CA PHE A 18 -14.78 9.37 11.86
C PHE A 18 -14.49 7.98 11.26
N TYR A 19 -14.42 6.93 12.08
CA TYR A 19 -14.26 5.55 11.61
C TYR A 19 -15.51 5.02 10.90
N PHE A 20 -16.71 5.40 11.35
CA PHE A 20 -17.95 4.84 10.81
C PHE A 20 -18.50 5.61 9.59
N THR A 21 -18.16 6.90 9.46
CA THR A 21 -18.63 7.76 8.35
C THR A 21 -17.60 7.92 7.24
N SER A 22 -16.36 7.48 7.44
CA SER A 22 -15.35 7.55 6.40
C SER A 22 -15.64 6.57 5.26
N PRO A 23 -15.81 7.05 4.00
CA PRO A 23 -15.90 6.17 2.84
C PRO A 23 -14.62 5.35 2.61
N TYR A 24 -13.55 5.58 3.37
CA TYR A 24 -12.31 4.80 3.35
C TYR A 24 -12.26 3.64 4.37
N ALA A 25 -13.19 3.55 5.32
CA ALA A 25 -13.15 2.51 6.35
C ALA A 25 -13.64 1.13 5.87
N ARG A 26 -14.27 1.03 4.68
CA ARG A 26 -14.78 -0.22 4.09
C ARG A 26 -13.76 -0.95 3.21
N SER A 27 -12.45 -0.84 3.51
CA SER A 27 -11.39 -1.49 2.72
C SER A 27 -10.62 -2.56 3.49
N ALA A 28 -11.13 -3.00 4.65
CA ALA A 28 -10.48 -4.02 5.48
C ALA A 28 -10.94 -5.47 5.19
N LEU A 29 -11.57 -5.73 4.03
CA LEU A 29 -11.85 -7.08 3.53
C LEU A 29 -11.16 -7.25 2.17
N GLY A 30 -9.94 -7.79 2.18
CA GLY A 30 -9.26 -8.24 0.96
C GLY A 30 -8.13 -7.35 0.46
N GLN A 31 -6.99 -7.38 1.16
CA GLN A 31 -5.69 -6.92 0.64
C GLN A 31 -5.17 -7.81 -0.51
N LYS A 32 -5.95 -8.00 -1.58
CA LYS A 32 -5.56 -8.79 -2.78
C LYS A 32 -5.69 -8.02 -4.10
N ALA A 33 -5.69 -6.68 -4.06
CA ALA A 33 -5.85 -5.86 -5.27
C ALA A 33 -4.53 -5.23 -5.78
N SER A 34 -3.38 -5.65 -5.23
CA SER A 34 -2.07 -5.40 -5.84
C SER A 34 -1.37 -6.73 -6.09
N LEU A 35 -2.07 -7.69 -6.68
CA LEU A 35 -1.43 -8.91 -7.18
C LEU A 35 -0.50 -8.48 -8.31
N ARG A 36 0.79 -8.43 -8.02
CA ARG A 36 1.81 -8.21 -9.04
C ARG A 36 1.70 -9.42 -9.97
N PRO A 37 1.30 -9.27 -11.25
CA PRO A 37 1.04 -10.43 -12.12
C PRO A 37 2.30 -11.31 -12.26
N VAL A 38 3.48 -10.70 -12.14
CA VAL A 38 4.79 -11.37 -12.15
C VAL A 38 4.97 -12.36 -11.00
N CYS A 39 4.34 -12.15 -9.84
CA CYS A 39 4.46 -13.03 -8.66
C CYS A 39 3.21 -13.87 -8.40
N GLN A 40 2.28 -13.95 -9.36
CA GLN A 40 0.99 -14.62 -9.17
C GLN A 40 1.15 -16.10 -8.76
N GLU A 41 2.05 -16.84 -9.42
CA GLU A 41 2.31 -18.26 -9.14
C GLU A 41 2.74 -18.52 -7.68
N PHE A 42 3.59 -17.65 -7.12
CA PHE A 42 4.05 -17.74 -5.73
C PHE A 42 2.94 -17.42 -4.73
N ILE A 43 2.03 -16.51 -5.11
CA ILE A 43 0.88 -16.17 -4.28
C ILE A 43 -0.10 -17.36 -4.27
N GLU A 44 -0.39 -17.95 -5.42
CA GLU A 44 -1.22 -19.14 -5.53
C GLU A 44 -0.62 -20.35 -4.79
N ALA A 45 0.71 -20.52 -4.80
CA ALA A 45 1.39 -21.55 -4.01
C ALA A 45 1.21 -21.33 -2.49
N LEU A 46 1.38 -20.09 -2.02
CA LEU A 46 1.19 -19.75 -0.61
C LEU A 46 -0.29 -19.88 -0.19
N GLU A 47 -1.23 -19.48 -1.04
CA GLU A 47 -2.66 -19.63 -0.79
C GLU A 47 -3.09 -21.10 -0.70
N ARG A 48 -2.58 -21.95 -1.61
CA ARG A 48 -2.77 -23.41 -1.54
C ARG A 48 -2.22 -23.99 -0.24
N CYS A 49 -1.06 -23.54 0.22
CA CYS A 49 -0.50 -23.99 1.50
C CYS A 49 -1.34 -23.54 2.70
N HIS A 50 -1.85 -22.31 2.67
CA HIS A 50 -2.73 -21.76 3.71
C HIS A 50 -4.16 -22.29 3.69
N ALA A 51 -4.57 -23.03 2.66
CA ALA A 51 -5.91 -23.62 2.58
C ALA A 51 -6.22 -24.49 3.82
N ASN A 52 -5.19 -25.13 4.37
CA ASN A 52 -5.26 -25.84 5.64
C ASN A 52 -4.92 -24.86 6.77
N GLY A 53 -5.90 -24.12 7.30
CA GLY A 53 -5.67 -22.95 8.16
C GLY A 53 -4.64 -23.07 9.31
N TRP A 54 -4.40 -24.28 9.83
CA TRP A 54 -3.38 -24.57 10.85
C TRP A 54 -1.93 -24.45 10.35
N THR A 55 -1.66 -24.74 9.07
CA THR A 55 -0.30 -24.72 8.47
C THR A 55 0.34 -23.33 8.50
N LYS A 56 -0.50 -22.28 8.48
CA LYS A 56 -0.09 -20.89 8.60
C LYS A 56 0.57 -20.58 9.95
N PHE A 57 0.10 -21.21 11.03
CA PHE A 57 0.54 -20.89 12.39
C PHE A 57 1.77 -21.69 12.81
N ILE A 58 1.91 -22.92 12.32
CA ILE A 58 3.02 -23.80 12.68
C ILE A 58 4.28 -23.59 11.81
N GLY A 59 4.25 -22.66 10.85
CA GLY A 59 5.38 -22.36 9.96
C GLY A 59 5.61 -23.39 8.84
N ALA A 60 4.65 -24.29 8.59
CA ALA A 60 4.75 -25.30 7.54
C ALA A 60 4.82 -24.71 6.12
N CYS A 61 4.37 -23.45 5.94
CA CYS A 61 4.35 -22.74 4.67
C CYS A 61 5.55 -21.78 4.45
N ASN A 62 6.61 -21.86 5.27
CA ASN A 62 7.71 -20.89 5.21
C ASN A 62 8.42 -20.85 3.85
N GLN A 63 8.62 -21.99 3.18
CA GLN A 63 9.25 -21.99 1.86
C GLN A 63 8.46 -21.20 0.81
N ASN A 64 7.16 -21.49 0.68
CA ASN A 64 6.29 -20.73 -0.24
C ASN A 64 6.28 -19.22 0.07
N LYS A 65 6.39 -18.86 1.35
CA LYS A 65 6.49 -17.47 1.79
C LYS A 65 7.83 -16.85 1.41
N ASP A 66 8.93 -17.58 1.54
CA ASP A 66 10.28 -17.10 1.21
C ASP A 66 10.43 -16.91 -0.30
N ASP A 67 9.91 -17.83 -1.10
CA ASP A 67 9.85 -17.70 -2.56
C ASP A 67 9.05 -16.47 -3.00
N LEU A 68 7.87 -16.27 -2.39
CA LEU A 68 7.06 -15.08 -2.62
C LEU A 68 7.81 -13.79 -2.24
N ASN A 69 8.48 -13.79 -1.09
CA ASN A 69 9.27 -12.64 -0.65
C ASN A 69 10.41 -12.32 -1.62
N HIS A 70 11.09 -13.35 -2.14
CA HIS A 70 12.15 -13.18 -3.13
C HIS A 70 11.61 -12.58 -4.43
N CYS A 71 10.47 -13.08 -4.93
CA CYS A 71 9.81 -12.51 -6.10
C CYS A 71 9.48 -11.04 -5.89
N LEU A 72 8.74 -10.70 -4.82
CA LEU A 72 8.32 -9.34 -4.49
C LEU A 72 9.50 -8.39 -4.26
N ARG A 73 10.63 -8.90 -3.73
CA ARG A 73 11.85 -8.12 -3.54
C ARG A 73 12.46 -7.72 -4.87
N THR A 74 12.59 -8.66 -5.80
CA THR A 74 13.12 -8.45 -7.15
C THR A 74 12.24 -7.46 -7.92
N GLU A 75 10.93 -7.67 -7.84
CA GLU A 75 9.88 -6.79 -8.34
C GLU A 75 10.07 -5.32 -7.92
N ARG A 76 10.23 -5.11 -6.61
CA ARG A 76 10.44 -3.80 -6.01
C ARG A 76 11.72 -3.16 -6.55
N LEU A 77 12.81 -3.92 -6.66
CA LEU A 77 14.09 -3.42 -7.19
C LEU A 77 13.94 -2.97 -8.65
N THR A 78 13.28 -3.75 -9.49
CA THR A 78 13.02 -3.41 -10.89
C THR A 78 12.24 -2.10 -11.01
N ARG A 79 11.15 -1.95 -10.24
CA ARG A 79 10.38 -0.69 -10.22
C ARG A 79 11.22 0.48 -9.73
N THR A 80 11.97 0.29 -8.65
CA THR A 80 12.82 1.36 -8.10
C THR A 80 13.85 1.81 -9.11
N LYS A 81 14.45 0.89 -9.88
CA LYS A 81 15.35 1.21 -10.98
C LYS A 81 14.65 2.03 -12.06
N MET A 82 13.49 1.57 -12.54
CA MET A 82 12.71 2.29 -13.55
C MET A 82 12.27 3.68 -13.08
N ASN A 83 11.85 3.80 -11.83
CA ASN A 83 11.47 5.08 -11.24
C ASN A 83 12.67 6.02 -11.11
N ARG A 84 13.85 5.49 -10.76
CA ARG A 84 15.09 6.27 -10.71
C ARG A 84 15.46 6.80 -12.09
N GLU A 85 15.40 5.99 -13.13
CA GLU A 85 15.67 6.45 -14.50
C GLU A 85 14.65 7.48 -14.98
N LYS A 86 13.34 7.24 -14.75
CA LYS A 86 12.30 8.24 -15.04
C LYS A 86 12.49 9.54 -14.27
N ALA A 87 12.96 9.47 -13.03
CA ALA A 87 13.22 10.66 -12.22
C ALA A 87 14.42 11.46 -12.76
N LYS A 88 15.48 10.80 -13.26
CA LYS A 88 16.59 11.48 -13.94
C LYS A 88 16.10 12.20 -15.19
N LEU A 89 15.39 11.51 -16.08
CA LEU A 89 14.84 12.11 -17.30
C LEU A 89 13.94 13.32 -17.02
N ARG A 90 13.16 13.28 -15.92
CA ARG A 90 12.35 14.42 -15.49
C ARG A 90 13.20 15.57 -14.98
N ARG A 91 14.27 15.30 -14.22
CA ARG A 91 15.21 16.33 -13.75
C ARG A 91 15.91 17.00 -14.91
N ASP A 92 16.44 16.23 -15.86
CA ASP A 92 17.13 16.76 -17.03
C ASP A 92 16.23 17.72 -17.83
N LYS A 93 14.96 17.34 -18.02
CA LYS A 93 13.96 18.21 -18.68
C LYS A 93 13.66 19.48 -17.88
N THR A 94 13.53 19.38 -16.56
CA THR A 94 13.32 20.55 -15.70
C THR A 94 14.53 21.47 -15.73
N ASP A 95 15.75 20.92 -15.70
CA ASP A 95 16.99 21.69 -15.73
C ASP A 95 17.17 22.40 -17.08
N GLN A 96 16.86 21.72 -18.20
CA GLN A 96 16.83 22.33 -19.53
C GLN A 96 15.82 23.48 -19.62
N ALA A 97 14.57 23.25 -19.22
CA ALA A 97 13.54 24.29 -19.23
C ALA A 97 13.90 25.49 -18.33
N LEU A 98 14.57 25.24 -17.19
CA LEU A 98 15.06 26.29 -16.31
C LEU A 98 16.20 27.09 -16.95
N GLN A 99 17.11 26.44 -17.68
CA GLN A 99 18.18 27.12 -18.41
C GLN A 99 17.61 28.00 -19.54
N GLU A 100 16.65 27.47 -20.31
CA GLU A 100 15.95 28.23 -21.35
C GLU A 100 15.25 29.46 -20.78
N PHE A 101 14.52 29.31 -19.66
CA PHE A 101 13.86 30.43 -19.00
C PHE A 101 14.85 31.50 -18.50
N ARG A 102 16.03 31.09 -18.01
CA ARG A 102 17.07 32.02 -17.53
C ARG A 102 17.80 32.76 -18.65
N ALA A 103 17.71 32.27 -19.89
CA ALA A 103 18.36 32.87 -21.05
C ALA A 103 17.49 33.93 -21.76
N LEU A 104 16.21 34.06 -21.37
CA LEU A 104 15.30 35.14 -21.76
C LEU A 104 15.52 36.38 -20.87
#